data_AF-A0A1B6CEM4-F1
#
_entry.id   AF-A0A1B6CEM4-F1
#
_cell.length_a   1.000
_cell.length_b   1.000
_cell.length_c   1.000
_cell.angle_alpha   90.00
_cell.angle_beta   90.00
_cell.angle_gamma   90.00
#
_symmetry.space_group_name_H-M   'P 1'
#
loop_
_entity.id
_entity.type
_entity.pdbx_description
1 polymer ?
#
loop_
_entity_poly.entity_id
_entity_poly.type
_entity_poly.pdbx_seq_one_letter_code
_entity_poly.pdbx_strand_id
1 'polypeptide(L)'
;GGRAWAEKSRNGEGGYSWIGPQGSVLSQNLAIPGTNKGHGMVIIIPAVEGCDCDYLCAALDDDRSSTVCVCPPGWVLANDTYKCLLLETPQSSPTIKIIITLIAAVIIMSLIIGAFFVFLYNRYQQMNATKFRRKLPNGPDLQLSRLRDASDNMMTEYNPNYEFGGGTYTIRDLKDVPREQLRLVK
;
A
#
# COMPACT_ATOMS: atom_id res chain seq x y z
N GLY A 1 -3.00 33.10 38.08
CA GLY A 1 -3.30 32.06 39.10
C GLY A 1 -2.17 32.01 40.10
N GLY A 2 -2.45 32.07 41.40
CA GLY A 2 -1.43 32.18 42.45
C GLY A 2 -1.24 30.92 43.29
N ARG A 3 -0.12 30.86 44.04
CA ARG A 3 0.26 29.73 44.92
C ARG A 3 -0.37 29.77 46.31
N ALA A 4 -1.50 30.47 46.48
CA ALA A 4 -2.17 30.62 47.77
C ALA A 4 -2.60 29.28 48.40
N TRP A 5 -2.74 28.22 47.60
CA TRP A 5 -3.01 26.86 48.07
C TRP A 5 -1.82 26.21 48.78
N ALA A 6 -0.58 26.62 48.48
CA ALA A 6 0.65 26.06 49.03
C ALA A 6 1.13 26.83 50.28
N GLU A 7 0.89 28.14 50.36
CA GLU A 7 1.35 29.00 51.46
C GLU A 7 0.20 29.89 51.98
N LYS A 8 -0.46 29.44 53.06
CA LYS A 8 -1.63 30.12 53.67
C LYS A 8 -1.36 31.54 54.18
N SER A 9 -0.09 31.92 54.39
CA SER A 9 0.30 33.25 54.90
C SER A 9 0.59 34.28 53.80
N ARG A 10 0.62 33.87 52.52
CA ARG A 10 0.85 34.78 51.40
C ARG A 10 -0.47 35.18 50.75
N ASN A 11 -0.56 36.47 50.43
CA ASN A 11 -1.63 36.99 49.58
C ASN A 11 -1.64 36.26 48.22
N GLY A 12 -2.81 36.15 47.60
CA GLY A 12 -2.92 35.64 46.23
C GLY A 12 -2.08 36.46 45.24
N GLU A 13 -1.59 35.80 44.19
CA GLU A 13 -0.93 36.46 43.06
C GLU A 13 -1.99 36.88 42.03
N GLY A 14 -1.91 38.12 41.57
CA GLY A 14 -2.69 38.63 40.43
C GLY A 14 -1.89 38.48 39.13
N GLY A 15 -2.58 38.36 38.00
CA GLY A 15 -1.93 38.25 36.69
C GLY A 15 -2.87 37.76 35.61
N TYR A 16 -2.47 37.96 34.36
CA TYR A 16 -3.19 37.46 33.19
C TYR A 16 -2.47 36.24 32.60
N SER A 17 -3.22 35.45 31.87
CA SER A 17 -2.72 34.34 31.04
C SER A 17 -3.67 34.20 29.86
N TRP A 18 -3.15 33.83 28.70
CA TRP A 18 -3.99 33.54 27.55
C TRP A 18 -3.78 32.10 27.08
N ILE A 19 -4.85 31.55 26.48
CA ILE A 19 -4.87 30.19 25.94
C ILE A 19 -4.94 30.34 24.43
N GLY A 20 -3.95 29.79 23.74
CA GLY A 20 -3.91 29.83 22.29
C GLY A 20 -4.88 28.84 21.63
N PRO A 21 -5.06 28.93 20.30
CA PRO A 21 -5.97 28.06 19.54
C PRO A 21 -5.65 26.56 19.69
N GLN A 22 -4.41 26.21 20.04
CA GLN A 22 -3.97 24.82 20.26
C GLN A 22 -4.20 24.33 21.70
N GLY A 23 -4.88 25.09 22.54
CA GLY A 23 -5.13 24.75 23.94
C GLY A 23 -3.88 24.85 24.83
N SER A 24 -2.74 25.30 24.30
CA SER A 24 -1.55 25.58 25.09
C SER A 24 -1.73 26.92 25.81
N VAL A 25 -1.52 26.91 27.13
CA VAL A 25 -1.41 28.13 27.93
C VAL A 25 -0.07 28.78 27.56
N LEU A 26 -0.10 29.76 26.68
CA LEU A 26 1.09 30.50 26.26
C LEU A 26 1.32 31.60 27.31
N SER A 27 1.90 31.22 28.44
CA SER A 27 2.04 32.12 29.57
C SER A 27 3.36 32.88 29.54
N GLN A 28 3.28 34.20 29.35
CA GLN A 28 4.12 35.11 30.13
C GLN A 28 3.39 35.36 31.45
N ASN A 29 3.65 34.49 32.43
CA ASN A 29 3.08 34.59 33.78
C ASN A 29 3.57 35.88 34.43
N LEU A 30 2.87 37.00 34.23
CA LEU A 30 3.06 38.17 35.07
C LEU A 30 2.26 37.96 36.36
N ALA A 31 2.78 37.11 37.24
CA ALA A 31 2.23 36.88 38.57
C ALA A 31 2.81 37.90 39.54
N ILE A 32 2.02 38.90 39.91
CA ILE A 32 2.40 39.92 40.89
C ILE A 32 1.84 39.48 42.25
N PRO A 33 2.71 39.16 43.24
CA PRO A 33 2.25 38.76 44.56
C PRO A 33 1.65 39.95 45.31
N GLY A 34 0.53 39.71 45.99
CA GLY A 34 -0.06 40.72 46.89
C GLY A 34 -0.96 41.76 46.23
N THR A 35 -1.27 41.61 44.94
CA THR A 35 -2.18 42.54 44.24
C THR A 35 -3.61 42.47 44.77
N ASN A 36 -4.08 41.29 45.18
CA ASN A 36 -5.46 41.09 45.64
C ASN A 36 -5.51 40.77 47.12
N LYS A 37 -6.32 41.53 47.87
CA LYS A 37 -6.69 41.24 49.27
C LYS A 37 -8.08 40.61 49.30
N GLY A 38 -8.22 39.43 49.91
CA GLY A 38 -9.51 38.75 50.08
C GLY A 38 -9.75 37.61 49.08
N HIS A 39 -11.01 37.37 48.73
CA HIS A 39 -11.39 36.30 47.80
C HIS A 39 -10.80 36.51 46.41
N GLY A 40 -10.34 35.42 45.78
CA GLY A 40 -9.87 35.45 44.41
C GLY A 40 -11.02 35.64 43.42
N MET A 41 -10.76 36.36 42.33
CA MET A 41 -11.65 36.48 41.18
C MET A 41 -10.91 36.11 39.91
N VAL A 42 -11.65 35.63 38.91
CA VAL A 42 -11.13 35.37 37.56
C VAL A 42 -12.05 36.05 36.56
N ILE A 43 -11.46 36.80 35.64
CA ILE A 43 -12.15 37.43 34.51
C ILE A 43 -11.65 36.74 33.25
N ILE A 44 -12.59 36.37 32.38
CA ILE A 44 -12.31 35.73 31.09
C ILE A 44 -12.73 36.73 30.02
N ILE A 45 -11.75 37.27 29.29
CA ILE A 45 -11.98 38.23 28.20
C ILE A 45 -11.72 37.50 26.88
N PRO A 46 -12.73 37.39 25.99
CA PRO A 46 -12.52 36.74 24.70
C PRO A 46 -11.60 37.59 23.81
N ALA A 47 -10.79 36.91 23.01
CA ALA A 47 -10.08 37.56 21.92
C ALA A 47 -11.09 37.98 20.85
N VAL A 48 -10.93 39.17 20.27
CA VAL A 48 -11.86 39.67 19.23
C VAL A 48 -11.12 40.21 18.03
N GLU A 49 -11.88 40.49 16.97
CA GLU A 49 -11.43 41.10 15.72
C GLU A 49 -11.54 42.65 15.77
N GLY A 50 -10.84 43.35 14.89
CA GLY A 50 -10.95 44.81 14.76
C GLY A 50 -9.99 45.63 15.64
N CYS A 51 -8.83 45.08 15.96
CA CYS A 51 -7.82 45.68 16.84
C CYS A 51 -6.43 45.67 16.20
N ASP A 52 -6.31 46.20 14.99
CA ASP A 52 -5.08 46.37 14.18
C ASP A 52 -4.16 45.13 14.03
N CYS A 53 -4.62 43.97 14.51
CA CYS A 53 -3.99 42.67 14.34
C CYS A 53 -4.51 41.98 13.07
N ASP A 54 -3.69 41.13 12.48
CA ASP A 54 -4.01 40.35 11.28
C ASP A 54 -5.10 39.27 11.52
N TYR A 55 -5.29 38.82 12.77
CA TYR A 55 -6.28 37.80 13.13
C TYR A 55 -7.12 38.19 14.35
N LEU A 56 -6.60 37.99 15.57
CA LEU A 56 -7.31 38.31 16.81
C LEU A 56 -6.40 39.07 17.77
N CYS A 57 -6.96 39.87 18.68
CA CYS A 57 -6.23 40.40 19.83
C CYS A 57 -6.79 39.87 21.15
N ALA A 58 -5.90 39.51 22.06
CA ALA A 58 -6.21 39.15 23.44
C ALA A 58 -5.89 40.32 24.38
N ALA A 59 -6.77 40.57 25.35
CA ALA A 59 -6.57 41.60 26.37
C ALA A 59 -5.59 41.11 27.45
N LEU A 60 -4.70 42.00 27.90
CA LEU A 60 -3.75 41.78 29.00
C LEU A 60 -4.23 42.41 30.32
N ASP A 61 -5.27 43.23 30.25
CA ASP A 61 -5.86 43.97 31.35
C ASP A 61 -7.40 43.97 31.27
N ASP A 62 -8.04 44.24 32.40
CA ASP A 62 -9.50 44.24 32.53
C ASP A 62 -10.17 45.31 31.68
N ASP A 63 -9.51 46.46 31.51
CA ASP A 63 -9.99 47.61 30.73
C ASP A 63 -9.64 47.53 29.24
N ARG A 64 -8.94 46.47 28.80
CA ARG A 64 -8.51 46.26 27.42
C ARG A 64 -7.65 47.39 26.85
N SER A 65 -6.94 48.12 27.71
CA SER A 65 -5.99 49.16 27.31
C SER A 65 -4.70 48.56 26.72
N SER A 66 -4.39 47.31 27.06
CA SER A 66 -3.20 46.59 26.63
C SER A 66 -3.61 45.29 25.96
N THR A 67 -3.31 45.14 24.68
CA THR A 67 -3.68 43.96 23.89
C THR A 67 -2.49 43.34 23.17
N VAL A 68 -2.50 42.01 23.03
CA VAL A 68 -1.51 41.25 22.25
C VAL A 68 -2.18 40.57 21.06
N CYS A 69 -1.53 40.56 19.89
CA CYS A 69 -2.04 39.84 18.73
C CYS A 69 -1.83 38.32 18.85
N VAL A 70 -2.82 37.57 18.39
CA VAL A 70 -2.86 36.10 18.40
C VAL A 70 -3.03 35.62 16.96
N CYS A 71 -2.31 34.56 16.59
CA CYS A 71 -2.34 33.98 15.25
C CYS A 71 -3.11 32.66 15.19
N PRO A 72 -3.63 32.29 13.99
CA PRO A 72 -4.28 31.00 13.78
C PRO A 72 -3.30 29.82 13.93
N PRO A 73 -3.80 28.58 14.10
CA PRO A 73 -2.94 27.42 14.26
C PRO A 73 -2.04 27.21 13.03
N GLY A 74 -0.74 27.00 13.28
CA GLY A 74 0.27 26.87 12.21
C GLY A 74 0.89 28.19 11.77
N TRP A 75 0.51 29.31 12.39
CA TRP A 75 1.07 30.64 12.15
C TRP A 75 1.72 31.17 13.43
N VAL A 76 2.74 32.00 13.26
CA VAL A 76 3.47 32.65 14.35
C VAL A 76 3.50 34.15 14.14
N LEU A 77 3.44 34.88 15.25
CA LEU A 77 3.45 36.33 15.23
C LEU A 77 4.79 36.85 14.70
N ALA A 78 4.73 37.75 13.73
CA ALA A 78 5.88 38.41 13.13
C ALA A 78 6.60 39.31 14.15
N ASN A 79 7.83 39.72 13.80
CA ASN A 79 8.61 40.64 14.63
C ASN A 79 7.97 42.02 14.77
N ASP A 80 7.07 42.40 13.86
CA ASP A 80 6.28 43.63 13.96
C ASP A 80 5.15 43.52 14.99
N THR A 81 4.92 42.35 15.61
CA THR A 81 3.89 42.07 16.63
C THR A 81 2.43 42.21 16.18
N TYR A 82 2.16 42.51 14.91
CA TYR A 82 0.80 42.67 14.37
C TYR A 82 0.45 41.63 13.31
N LYS A 83 1.43 41.18 12.51
CA LYS A 83 1.19 40.26 11.39
C LYS A 83 1.41 38.80 11.78
N CYS A 84 0.65 37.92 11.15
CA CYS A 84 0.86 36.48 11.30
C CYS A 84 1.67 35.96 10.10
N LEU A 85 2.73 35.20 10.38
CA LEU A 85 3.51 34.50 9.37
C LEU A 85 3.20 33.02 9.45
N LEU A 86 2.97 32.41 8.29
CA LEU A 86 2.84 30.96 8.22
C LEU A 86 4.16 30.35 8.68
N LEU A 87 4.10 29.42 9.64
CA LEU A 87 5.25 28.56 9.88
C LEU A 87 5.40 27.75 8.60
N GLU A 88 6.35 28.12 7.75
CA GLU A 88 6.87 27.19 6.77
C GLU A 88 7.46 26.04 7.58
N THR A 89 6.63 25.03 7.90
CA THR A 89 7.11 23.69 8.18
C THR A 89 8.18 23.46 7.15
N PRO A 90 9.43 23.12 7.52
CA PRO A 90 10.54 23.10 6.58
C PRO A 90 10.06 22.25 5.41
N GLN A 91 9.63 22.93 4.33
CA GLN A 91 9.10 22.27 3.18
C GLN A 91 10.32 21.53 2.73
N SER A 92 10.30 20.21 2.95
CA SER A 92 11.41 19.30 2.71
C SER A 92 12.16 19.87 1.53
N SER A 93 13.33 20.43 1.80
CA SER A 93 14.03 21.28 0.84
C SER A 93 14.03 20.57 -0.51
N PRO A 94 14.00 21.27 -1.65
CA PRO A 94 13.94 20.60 -2.95
C PRO A 94 14.97 19.46 -3.07
N THR A 95 16.11 19.59 -2.40
CA THR A 95 17.11 18.55 -2.18
C THR A 95 16.59 17.28 -1.49
N ILE A 96 15.87 17.37 -0.36
CA ILE A 96 15.28 16.21 0.33
C ILE A 96 14.26 15.50 -0.55
N LYS A 97 13.41 16.24 -1.27
CA LYS A 97 12.44 15.63 -2.21
C LYS A 97 13.17 14.88 -3.33
N ILE A 98 14.21 15.48 -3.90
CA ILE A 98 15.04 14.84 -4.95
C ILE A 98 15.69 13.56 -4.42
N ILE A 99 16.27 13.58 -3.21
CA ILE A 99 16.91 12.41 -2.61
C ILE A 99 15.92 11.25 -2.44
N ILE A 100 14.71 11.53 -1.92
CA ILE A 100 13.67 10.52 -1.74
C ILE A 100 13.24 9.94 -3.10
N THR A 101 13.06 10.80 -4.12
CA THR A 101 12.68 10.32 -5.46
C THR A 101 13.75 9.46 -6.12
N LEU A 102 15.03 9.79 -5.93
CA LEU A 102 16.14 8.99 -6.45
C LEU A 102 16.20 7.60 -5.79
N ILE A 103 16.03 7.54 -4.47
CA ILE A 103 16.01 6.26 -3.74
C ILE A 103 14.85 5.38 -4.24
N ALA A 104 13.66 5.96 -4.39
CA ALA A 104 12.49 5.24 -4.90
C ALA A 104 12.73 4.70 -6.33
N ALA A 105 13.34 5.50 -7.21
CA ALA A 105 13.66 5.09 -8.58
C ALA A 105 14.65 3.92 -8.62
N VAL A 106 15.69 3.94 -7.78
CA VAL A 106 16.67 2.84 -7.70
C VAL A 106 16.01 1.53 -7.24
N ILE A 107 15.11 1.59 -6.27
CA ILE A 107 14.38 0.41 -5.79
C ILE A 107 13.48 -0.16 -6.91
N ILE A 108 12.77 0.69 -7.63
CA ILE A 108 11.90 0.24 -8.73
C ILE A 108 12.74 -0.40 -9.84
N MET A 109 13.87 0.20 -10.22
CA MET A 109 14.76 -0.35 -11.23
C MET A 109 15.35 -1.70 -10.83
N SER A 110 15.76 -1.87 -9.56
CA SER A 110 16.28 -3.14 -9.09
C SER A 110 15.23 -4.25 -9.08
N LEU A 111 13.97 -3.93 -8.74
CA LEU A 111 12.85 -4.88 -8.82
C LEU A 111 12.55 -5.30 -10.26
N ILE A 112 12.56 -4.36 -11.21
CA ILE A 112 12.33 -4.67 -12.64
C ILE A 112 13.43 -5.60 -13.16
N ILE A 113 14.70 -5.29 -12.85
CA ILE A 113 15.85 -6.10 -13.25
C ILE A 113 15.77 -7.50 -12.60
N GLY A 114 15.46 -7.56 -11.31
CA GLY A 114 15.27 -8.83 -10.59
C GLY A 114 14.16 -9.68 -11.20
N ALA A 115 13.00 -9.08 -11.50
CA ALA A 115 11.89 -9.75 -12.16
C ALA A 115 12.27 -10.26 -13.56
N PHE A 116 13.05 -9.49 -14.32
CA PHE A 116 13.55 -9.89 -15.62
C PHE A 116 14.46 -11.12 -15.53
N PHE A 117 15.40 -11.15 -14.58
CA PHE A 117 16.26 -12.32 -14.36
C PHE A 117 15.46 -13.56 -13.93
N VAL A 118 14.48 -13.40 -13.04
CA VAL A 118 13.58 -14.50 -12.64
C VAL A 118 12.78 -15.03 -13.83
N PHE A 119 12.28 -14.13 -14.68
CA PHE A 119 11.56 -14.51 -15.90
C PHE A 119 12.44 -15.32 -16.85
N LEU A 120 13.66 -14.84 -17.12
CA LEU A 120 14.63 -15.56 -17.96
C LEU A 120 15.02 -16.91 -17.34
N TYR A 121 15.24 -16.96 -16.03
CA TYR A 121 15.54 -18.20 -15.31
C TYR A 121 14.40 -19.21 -15.43
N ASN A 122 13.16 -18.78 -15.24
CA ASN A 122 11.98 -19.64 -15.40
C ASN A 122 11.81 -20.12 -16.84
N ARG A 123 12.07 -19.26 -17.84
CA ARG A 123 12.06 -19.64 -19.25
C ARG A 123 13.13 -20.69 -19.55
N TYR A 124 14.35 -20.47 -19.06
CA TYR A 124 15.46 -21.41 -19.18
C TYR A 124 15.13 -22.76 -18.54
N GLN A 125 14.60 -22.75 -17.31
CA GLN A 125 14.16 -23.96 -16.62
C GLN A 125 13.05 -24.70 -17.38
N GLN A 126 12.06 -23.99 -17.94
CA GLN A 126 11.01 -24.61 -18.76
C GLN A 126 11.57 -25.24 -20.03
N MET A 127 12.52 -24.58 -20.71
CA MET A 127 13.19 -25.14 -21.87
C MET A 127 14.03 -26.38 -21.51
N ASN A 128 14.65 -26.41 -20.34
CA ASN A 128 15.36 -27.59 -19.86
C ASN A 128 14.40 -28.71 -19.46
N ALA A 129 13.32 -28.41 -18.75
CA ALA A 129 12.30 -29.38 -18.35
C ALA A 129 11.63 -30.03 -19.57
N THR A 130 11.35 -29.28 -20.64
CA THR A 130 10.83 -29.84 -21.90
C THR A 130 11.85 -30.72 -22.61
N LYS A 131 13.14 -30.36 -22.58
CA LYS A 131 14.22 -31.24 -23.08
C LYS A 131 14.35 -32.52 -22.26
N PHE A 132 14.25 -32.46 -20.93
CA PHE A 132 14.25 -33.64 -20.06
C PHE A 132 13.00 -34.52 -20.26
N ARG A 133 11.81 -33.93 -20.43
CA ARG A 133 10.57 -34.68 -20.76
C ARG A 133 10.67 -35.39 -22.11
N ARG A 134 11.29 -34.79 -23.12
CA ARG A 134 11.55 -35.44 -24.43
C ARG A 134 12.66 -36.50 -24.36
N LYS A 135 13.61 -36.33 -23.44
CA LYS A 135 14.69 -37.29 -23.17
C LYS A 135 14.32 -38.37 -22.14
N LEU A 136 13.09 -38.39 -21.63
CA LEU A 136 12.53 -39.52 -20.90
C LEU A 136 11.81 -40.39 -21.92
N PRO A 137 12.49 -41.37 -22.56
CA PRO A 137 11.79 -42.31 -23.41
C PRO A 137 10.91 -43.12 -22.44
N ASN A 138 9.60 -43.15 -22.69
CA ASN A 138 8.61 -43.93 -21.93
C ASN A 138 7.98 -43.23 -20.70
N GLY A 139 7.50 -41.99 -20.85
CA GLY A 139 6.47 -41.47 -19.94
C GLY A 139 5.12 -42.19 -20.17
N PRO A 140 4.32 -42.47 -19.12
CA PRO A 140 3.09 -43.28 -19.22
C PRO A 140 2.01 -42.68 -20.15
N ASP A 141 2.03 -41.36 -20.38
CA ASP A 141 1.07 -40.69 -21.28
C ASP A 141 1.22 -41.08 -22.76
N LEU A 142 2.41 -41.52 -23.18
CA LEU A 142 2.65 -41.99 -24.55
C LEU A 142 2.12 -43.42 -24.78
N GLN A 143 1.99 -44.22 -23.71
CA GLN A 143 1.45 -45.57 -23.79
C GLN A 143 -0.08 -45.56 -23.82
N LEU A 144 -0.75 -44.65 -23.09
CA LEU A 144 -2.21 -44.52 -23.13
C LEU A 144 -2.73 -43.94 -24.46
N SER A 145 -2.04 -42.97 -25.06
CA SER A 145 -2.44 -42.43 -26.37
C SER A 145 -2.35 -43.48 -27.48
N ARG A 146 -1.29 -44.30 -27.46
CA ARG A 146 -1.14 -45.43 -28.39
C ARG A 146 -2.17 -46.53 -28.18
N LEU A 147 -2.62 -46.80 -26.95
CA LEU A 147 -3.69 -47.77 -26.71
C LEU A 147 -5.03 -47.29 -27.28
N ARG A 148 -5.30 -45.98 -27.22
CA ARG A 148 -6.53 -45.41 -27.76
C ARG A 148 -6.54 -45.40 -29.29
N ASP A 149 -5.42 -45.01 -29.90
CA ASP A 149 -5.25 -45.07 -31.37
C ASP A 149 -5.21 -46.52 -31.89
N ALA A 150 -4.61 -47.45 -31.15
CA ALA A 150 -4.62 -48.87 -31.51
C ALA A 150 -6.02 -49.48 -31.37
N SER A 151 -6.80 -49.12 -30.34
CA SER A 151 -8.16 -49.65 -30.16
C SER A 151 -9.13 -49.23 -31.28
N ASP A 152 -8.96 -48.04 -31.85
CA ASP A 152 -9.79 -47.56 -32.96
C ASP A 152 -9.42 -48.20 -34.32
N ASN A 153 -8.17 -48.68 -34.49
CA ASN A 153 -7.70 -49.31 -35.75
C ASN A 153 -7.56 -50.85 -35.70
N MET A 154 -7.72 -51.49 -34.53
CA MET A 154 -7.41 -52.92 -34.35
C MET A 154 -8.40 -53.88 -35.01
N MET A 155 -9.57 -53.44 -35.47
CA MET A 155 -10.56 -54.35 -36.09
C MET A 155 -10.39 -54.58 -37.59
N THR A 156 -9.54 -53.82 -38.29
CA THR A 156 -9.44 -53.92 -39.77
C THR A 156 -8.06 -54.21 -40.32
N GLU A 157 -6.99 -54.19 -39.52
CA GLU A 157 -5.63 -54.15 -40.07
C GLU A 157 -4.74 -55.37 -39.75
N TYR A 158 -5.16 -56.27 -38.86
CA TYR A 158 -4.38 -57.49 -38.59
C TYR A 158 -4.81 -58.64 -39.50
N ASN A 159 -4.39 -58.59 -40.77
CA ASN A 159 -4.49 -59.72 -41.71
C ASN A 159 -3.10 -60.37 -41.87
N PRO A 160 -2.74 -61.39 -41.06
CA PRO A 160 -1.50 -62.12 -41.29
C PRO A 160 -1.61 -62.85 -42.63
N ASN A 161 -0.81 -62.44 -43.62
CA ASN A 161 -0.76 -63.09 -44.93
C ASN A 161 -0.51 -64.59 -44.76
N TYR A 162 -1.41 -65.42 -45.28
CA TYR A 162 -1.28 -66.87 -45.25
C TYR A 162 -0.44 -67.29 -46.46
N GLU A 163 0.75 -67.87 -46.22
CA GLU A 163 1.60 -68.45 -47.27
C GLU A 163 1.39 -69.96 -47.35
N PHE A 164 1.00 -70.45 -48.53
CA PHE A 164 0.91 -71.88 -48.81
C PHE A 164 1.36 -72.15 -50.25
N GLY A 165 2.35 -73.02 -50.43
CA GLY A 165 2.85 -73.39 -51.77
C GLY A 165 3.62 -72.30 -52.53
N GLY A 166 4.14 -71.27 -51.85
CA GLY A 166 4.97 -70.21 -52.45
C GLY A 166 4.20 -69.00 -53.00
N GLY A 167 2.88 -68.89 -52.72
CA GLY A 167 2.08 -67.69 -52.96
C GLY A 167 1.58 -67.08 -51.66
N THR A 168 1.50 -65.75 -51.60
CA THR A 168 0.88 -64.99 -50.51
C THR A 168 -0.59 -64.73 -50.85
N TYR A 169 -1.50 -65.05 -49.93
CA TYR A 169 -2.93 -64.78 -50.08
C TYR A 169 -3.43 -63.87 -48.96
N THR A 170 -4.29 -62.91 -49.32
CA THR A 170 -4.92 -61.94 -48.42
C THR A 170 -6.43 -62.15 -48.34
N ILE A 171 -7.11 -61.54 -47.37
CA ILE A 171 -8.59 -61.61 -47.24
C ILE A 171 -9.30 -61.18 -48.54
N ARG A 172 -8.67 -60.28 -49.32
CA ARG A 172 -9.21 -59.81 -50.61
C ARG A 172 -9.20 -60.87 -51.71
N ASP A 173 -8.36 -61.90 -51.55
CA ASP A 173 -8.23 -62.99 -52.51
C ASP A 173 -9.22 -64.13 -52.20
N LEU A 174 -9.87 -64.10 -51.04
CA LEU A 174 -10.93 -65.05 -50.70
C LEU A 174 -12.22 -64.67 -51.44
N LYS A 175 -12.86 -65.67 -52.05
CA LYS A 175 -14.13 -65.48 -52.72
C LYS A 175 -15.24 -65.30 -51.68
N ASP A 176 -15.75 -64.09 -51.55
CA ASP A 176 -16.90 -63.80 -50.71
C ASP A 176 -18.18 -64.42 -51.27
N VAL A 177 -18.88 -65.20 -50.45
CA VAL A 177 -20.19 -65.75 -50.75
C VAL A 177 -21.25 -64.93 -49.99
N PRO A 178 -22.21 -64.31 -50.68
CA PRO A 178 -23.25 -63.49 -50.04
C PRO A 178 -24.11 -64.34 -49.10
N ARG A 179 -24.42 -63.80 -47.93
CA ARG A 179 -25.04 -64.55 -46.82
C ARG A 179 -26.45 -65.02 -47.14
N GLU A 180 -27.13 -64.35 -48.05
CA GLU A 180 -28.48 -64.64 -48.50
C GLU A 180 -28.56 -65.96 -49.29
N GLN A 181 -27.41 -66.43 -49.79
CA GLN A 181 -27.30 -67.68 -50.55
C GLN A 181 -26.84 -68.88 -49.70
N LEU A 182 -26.57 -68.67 -48.41
CA LEU A 182 -26.13 -69.73 -47.51
C LEU A 182 -27.34 -70.35 -46.79
N ARG A 183 -27.60 -71.63 -47.05
CA ARG A 183 -28.59 -72.41 -46.31
C ARG A 183 -27.87 -73.38 -45.36
N LEU A 184 -28.04 -73.16 -44.06
CA LEU A 184 -27.54 -74.07 -43.03
C LEU A 184 -28.38 -75.36 -43.06
N VAL A 185 -27.71 -76.49 -43.22
CA VAL A 185 -28.31 -77.83 -43.15
C VAL A 185 -27.70 -78.51 -41.93
N LYS A 186 -28.55 -79.16 -41.12
CA LYS A 186 -28.14 -79.91 -39.93
C LYS A 186 -28.04 -81.40 -40.24
#